data_AF-A0A8H6J9Q5-F1
#
_entry.id   AF-A0A8H6J9Q5-F1
#
_cell.length_a   1.000
_cell.length_b   1.000
_cell.length_c   1.000
_cell.angle_alpha   90.00
_cell.angle_beta   90.00
_cell.angle_gamma   90.00
#
_symmetry.space_group_name_H-M   'P 1'
#
loop_
_entity.id
_entity.type
_entity.pdbx_description
1 polymer ?
#
loop_
_entity_poly.entity_id
_entity_poly.type
_entity_poly.pdbx_seq_one_letter_code
_entity_poly.pdbx_strand_id
1 'polypeptide(L)'
;MSSPKTAIPPGSWVLVSGATGHVAAHTVKQFLERGFRVRGTVRDLETAAWLVEDVFKPSADRGDLELVHVPDRQQRRQRRRTTGIHESLL
;
A
#
# COMPACT_ATOMS: atom_id res chain seq x y z
N MET A 1 -11.88 -11.71 27.59
CA MET A 1 -12.91 -11.39 26.57
C MET A 1 -12.68 -12.30 25.38
N SER A 2 -13.72 -12.88 24.79
CA SER A 2 -13.58 -13.73 23.61
C SER A 2 -13.11 -12.89 22.42
N SER A 3 -12.05 -13.30 21.74
CA SER A 3 -11.57 -12.63 20.54
C SER A 3 -12.63 -12.77 19.43
N PRO A 4 -13.02 -11.67 18.77
CA PRO A 4 -13.99 -11.74 17.68
C PRO A 4 -13.45 -12.61 16.54
N LYS A 5 -14.28 -13.50 16.01
CA LYS A 5 -13.93 -14.34 14.86
C LYS A 5 -13.67 -13.44 13.66
N THR A 6 -12.43 -13.40 13.19
CA THR A 6 -12.03 -12.62 12.02
C THR A 6 -12.30 -13.40 10.73
N ALA A 7 -12.64 -12.69 9.65
CA ALA A 7 -12.77 -13.28 8.32
C ALA A 7 -11.41 -13.73 7.74
N ILE A 8 -10.34 -13.08 8.20
CA ILE A 8 -8.96 -13.37 7.81
C ILE A 8 -8.28 -14.11 8.97
N PRO A 9 -7.62 -15.25 8.74
CA PRO A 9 -6.90 -15.97 9.79
C PRO A 9 -5.83 -15.10 10.47
N PRO A 10 -5.62 -15.20 11.80
CA PRO A 10 -4.50 -14.55 12.48
C PRO A 10 -3.15 -14.89 11.82
N GLY A 11 -2.20 -13.96 11.83
CA GLY A 11 -0.89 -14.14 11.17
C GLY A 11 -0.89 -13.96 9.65
N SER A 12 -2.06 -13.76 9.03
CA SER A 12 -2.14 -13.49 7.59
C SER A 12 -1.52 -12.14 7.21
N TRP A 13 -1.16 -12.00 5.95
CA TRP A 13 -0.71 -10.74 5.36
C TRP A 13 -1.88 -9.82 5.02
N VAL A 14 -1.71 -8.53 5.32
CA VAL A 14 -2.62 -7.44 4.96
C VAL A 14 -1.85 -6.39 4.17
N LEU A 15 -2.38 -6.00 3.00
CA LEU A 15 -1.85 -4.89 2.22
C LEU A 15 -2.48 -3.58 2.68
N VAL A 16 -1.67 -2.58 3.03
CA VAL A 16 -2.12 -1.23 3.36
C VAL A 16 -1.56 -0.26 2.33
N SER A 17 -2.45 0.37 1.56
CA SER A 17 -2.06 1.38 0.57
C SER A 17 -1.79 2.73 1.23
N GLY A 18 -0.67 3.37 0.89
CA GLY A 18 -0.33 4.71 1.41
C GLY A 18 0.05 4.66 2.90
N ALA A 19 0.87 3.69 3.30
CA ALA A 19 1.16 3.36 4.69
C ALA A 19 1.73 4.52 5.53
N THR A 20 2.29 5.54 4.89
CA THR A 20 2.79 6.77 5.55
C THR A 20 1.71 7.79 5.88
N GLY A 21 0.48 7.63 5.39
CA GLY A 21 -0.63 8.52 5.73
C GLY A 21 -1.04 8.38 7.19
N HIS A 22 -1.55 9.45 7.81
CA HIS A 22 -1.90 9.46 9.24
C HIS A 22 -2.81 8.29 9.65
N VAL A 23 -3.95 8.14 8.96
CA VAL A 23 -4.90 7.03 9.22
C VAL A 23 -4.30 5.66 8.86
N ALA A 24 -3.52 5.60 7.77
CA ALA A 24 -2.91 4.37 7.31
C ALA A 24 -1.86 3.85 8.31
N ALA A 25 -1.02 4.73 8.86
CA ALA A 25 -0.03 4.38 9.88
C ALA A 25 -0.69 3.86 11.16
N HIS A 26 -1.79 4.49 11.59
CA HIS A 26 -2.61 3.97 12.70
C HIS A 26 -3.21 2.60 12.37
N THR A 27 -3.66 2.40 11.14
CA THR A 27 -4.20 1.12 10.67
C THR A 27 -3.14 0.03 10.67
N VAL A 28 -1.92 0.32 10.19
CA VAL A 28 -0.75 -0.57 10.26
C VAL A 28 -0.49 -0.99 11.71
N LYS A 29 -0.44 -0.02 12.65
CA LYS A 29 -0.27 -0.29 14.08
C LYS A 29 -1.30 -1.29 14.60
N GLN A 30 -2.58 -1.06 14.33
CA GLN A 30 -3.66 -1.92 14.82
C GLN A 30 -3.58 -3.34 14.26
N PHE A 31 -3.15 -3.52 13.00
CA PHE A 31 -2.95 -4.84 12.43
C PHE A 31 -1.78 -5.58 13.09
N LEU A 32 -0.65 -4.90 13.28
CA LEU A 32 0.54 -5.47 13.93
C LEU A 32 0.23 -5.87 15.39
N GLU A 33 -0.47 -5.03 16.16
CA GLU A 33 -0.88 -5.33 17.54
C GLU A 33 -1.81 -6.54 17.64
N ARG A 34 -2.54 -6.84 16.57
CA ARG A 34 -3.44 -8.01 16.49
C ARG A 34 -2.76 -9.26 15.93
N GLY A 35 -1.44 -9.20 15.69
CA GLY A 35 -0.65 -10.32 15.20
C GLY A 35 -0.80 -10.58 13.70
N PHE A 36 -1.23 -9.59 12.92
CA PHE A 36 -1.17 -9.67 11.46
C PHE A 36 0.18 -9.17 10.94
N ARG A 37 0.53 -9.60 9.74
CA ARG A 37 1.68 -9.10 9.00
C ARG A 37 1.21 -8.05 8.00
N VAL A 38 1.98 -6.99 7.79
CA VAL A 38 1.54 -5.84 7.01
C VAL A 38 2.53 -5.51 5.90
N ARG A 39 2.02 -5.44 4.67
CA ARG A 39 2.74 -4.91 3.51
C ARG A 39 2.23 -3.50 3.25
N GLY A 40 3.05 -2.49 3.54
CA GLY A 40 2.72 -1.09 3.31
C GLY A 40 3.16 -0.63 1.93
N THR A 41 2.29 -0.01 1.14
CA THR A 41 2.73 0.61 -0.12
C THR A 41 3.06 2.08 0.08
N VAL A 42 4.16 2.53 -0.53
CA VAL A 42 4.65 3.90 -0.45
C VAL A 42 5.11 4.39 -1.82
N ARG A 43 5.07 5.71 -2.03
CA ARG A 43 5.52 6.35 -3.29
C ARG A 43 7.03 6.53 -3.37
N ASP A 44 7.68 6.52 -2.21
CA ASP A 44 9.12 6.68 -2.08
C ASP A 44 9.55 5.94 -0.81
N LEU A 45 10.58 5.09 -0.91
CA LEU A 45 11.03 4.27 0.22
C LEU A 45 11.88 5.06 1.19
N GLU A 46 12.71 5.99 0.69
CA GLU A 46 13.62 6.79 1.50
C GLU A 46 12.85 7.69 2.47
N THR A 47 11.88 8.44 1.94
CA THR A 47 10.99 9.31 2.73
C THR A 47 10.08 8.51 3.68
N ALA A 48 9.88 7.22 3.41
CA ALA A 48 9.05 6.34 4.24
C ALA A 48 9.85 5.50 5.24
N ALA A 49 11.19 5.55 5.21
CA ALA A 49 12.07 4.69 6.00
C ALA A 49 11.80 4.81 7.50
N TRP A 50 11.50 6.03 8.00
CA TRP A 50 11.14 6.28 9.41
C TRP A 50 10.02 5.38 9.94
N LEU A 51 9.13 4.90 9.07
CA LEU A 51 8.01 4.04 9.47
C LEU A 51 8.50 2.66 9.92
N VAL A 52 9.55 2.13 9.30
CA VAL A 52 10.16 0.83 9.63
C VAL A 52 11.43 0.96 10.47
N GLU A 53 12.12 2.09 10.42
CA GLU A 53 13.37 2.31 11.16
C GLU A 53 13.14 2.89 12.57
N ASP A 54 12.08 3.69 12.75
CA ASP A 54 11.80 4.35 14.03
C ASP A 54 10.51 3.83 14.66
N VAL A 55 9.38 3.97 13.96
CA VAL A 55 8.06 3.81 14.58
C VAL A 55 7.66 2.36 14.77
N PHE A 56 7.94 1.50 13.79
CA PHE A 56 7.61 0.08 13.85
C PHE A 56 8.83 -0.83 13.75
N LYS A 57 10.00 -0.35 14.18
CA LYS A 57 11.26 -1.11 14.16
C LYS A 57 11.14 -2.53 14.70
N PRO A 58 10.51 -2.80 15.87
CA PRO A 58 10.40 -4.16 16.37
C PRO A 58 9.62 -5.09 15.42
N SER A 59 8.62 -4.56 14.72
CA SER A 59 7.82 -5.34 13.77
C SER A 59 8.53 -5.52 12.43
N ALA A 60 9.31 -4.52 11.99
CA ALA A 60 10.15 -4.63 10.82
C ALA A 60 11.28 -5.66 11.04
N ASP A 61 11.98 -5.60 12.18
CA ASP A 61 13.06 -6.53 12.55
C ASP A 61 12.55 -7.99 12.64
N ARG A 62 11.28 -8.21 13.03
CA ARG A 62 10.64 -9.53 13.01
C ARG A 62 10.18 -10.00 11.62
N GLY A 63 10.16 -9.11 10.62
CA GLY A 63 9.61 -9.41 9.30
C GLY A 63 8.08 -9.45 9.25
N ASP A 64 7.43 -8.79 10.21
CA ASP A 64 5.98 -8.61 10.27
C ASP A 64 5.52 -7.37 9.50
N LEU A 65 6.42 -6.43 9.22
CA LEU A 65 6.16 -5.23 8.43
C LEU A 65 7.20 -5.10 7.31
N GLU A 66 6.73 -4.84 6.09
CA GLU A 66 7.58 -4.47 4.96
C GLU A 66 6.98 -3.31 4.18
N LEU A 67 7.84 -2.44 3.61
CA LEU A 67 7.42 -1.38 2.71
C LEU A 67 7.75 -1.75 1.26
N VAL A 68 6.78 -1.54 0.38
CA VAL A 68 6.91 -1.78 -1.05
C VAL A 68 6.70 -0.48 -1.80
N HIS A 69 7.67 -0.13 -2.63
CA HIS A 69 7.55 1.00 -3.54
C HIS A 69 6.47 0.70 -4.60
N VAL A 70 5.46 1.56 -4.65
CA VAL A 70 4.47 1.57 -5.72
C VAL A 70 4.50 2.97 -6.34
N PRO A 71 5.03 3.10 -7.58
CA PRO A 71 5.11 4.39 -8.23
C PRO A 71 3.71 4.96 -8.47
N ASP A 72 3.62 6.29 -8.45
CA ASP A 72 2.36 6.99 -8.68
C ASP A 72 1.77 6.61 -10.04
N ARG A 73 0.54 6.10 -10.05
CA ARG A 73 -0.19 5.70 -11.27
C ARG A 73 -1.17 6.78 -11.68
N GLN A 74 -0.68 8.00 -11.94
CA GLN A 74 -1.43 9.01 -12.68
C GLN A 74 -1.46 8.65 -14.18
N GLN A 75 -1.95 7.46 -14.53
CA GLN A 75 -2.20 7.11 -15.91
C GLN A 75 -3.66 7.42 -16.26
N ARG A 76 -3.95 8.71 -16.42
CA ARG A 76 -5.07 9.10 -17.28
C ARG A 76 -4.73 8.57 -18.68
N ARG A 77 -5.41 7.50 -19.10
CA ARG A 77 -5.41 7.07 -20.50
C ARG A 77 -6.00 8.24 -21.31
N GLN A 78 -5.13 9.08 -21.86
CA GLN A 78 -5.48 10.02 -22.91
C GLN A 78 -6.03 9.15 -24.05
N ARG A 79 -7.36 9.04 -24.15
CA ARG A 79 -8.00 8.42 -25.30
C ARG A 79 -7.55 9.23 -26.52
N ARG A 80 -6.55 8.74 -27.25
CA ARG A 80 -6.22 9.24 -28.58
C ARG A 80 -7.47 9.00 -29.42
N ARG A 81 -8.26 10.05 -29.64
CA ARG A 81 -9.24 10.08 -30.73
C ARG A 81 -8.43 10.14 -32.01
N THR A 82 -8.17 8.98 -32.60
CA THR A 82 -7.70 8.91 -33.99
C THR A 82 -8.89 9.28 -34.87
N THR A 83 -9.03 10.55 -35.23
CA THR A 83 -9.85 10.92 -36.38
C THR A 83 -8.96 10.73 -37.61
N GLY A 84 -8.92 9.49 -38.10
CA GLY A 84 -8.65 9.25 -39.50
C GLY A 84 -9.97 9.45 -40.23
N ILE A 85 -10.06 10.51 -41.03
CA ILE A 85 -10.99 10.52 -42.17
C ILE A 85 -10.11 10.76 -43.39
N HIS A 86 -9.93 9.68 -44.14
CA HIS A 86 -9.45 9.66 -45.50
C HIS A 86 -10.69 9.85 -46.38
N GLU A 87 -10.70 10.84 -47.26
CA GLU A 87 -11.59 10.91 -48.44
C GLU A 87 -10.94 11.93 -49.40
N SER A 88 -9.95 11.54 -50.20
CA SER A 88 -10.04 11.02 -51.58
C SER A 88 -10.90 11.83 -52.55
N LEU A 89 -10.20 12.48 -53.49
CA LEU A 89 -10.58 12.79 -54.89
C LEU A 89 -11.76 13.75 -55.13
N LEU A 90 -11.44 15.02 -55.44
CA LEU A 90 -11.70 15.71 -56.72
C LEU A 90 -10.96 17.06 -56.73
#